data_AF-A0A0V8RXL4-F1
#
_entry.id   AF-A0A0V8RXL4-F1
#
_cell.length_a   1.000
_cell.length_b   1.000
_cell.length_c   1.000
_cell.angle_alpha   90.00
_cell.angle_beta   90.00
_cell.angle_gamma   90.00
#
_symmetry.space_group_name_H-M   'P 1'
#
loop_
_entity.id
_entity.type
_entity.pdbx_description
1 polymer ?
#
loop_
_entity_poly.entity_id
_entity_poly.type
_entity_poly.pdbx_seq_one_letter_code
_entity_poly.pdbx_strand_id
1 'polypeptide(L)'
;MESRGPLTAREIAELVGLDPVTGEREVYEHLRHIAKTLRRAYGGRAVLYMIPPRCRDCGYVFRDLREPRKPSRCPRCRSQRIEPPRFYIEVD
;
A
#
# COMPACT_ATOMS: atom_id res chain seq x y z
N MET A 1 -1.27 -2.25 -18.74
CA MET A 1 -1.91 -1.10 -18.04
C MET A 1 -0.89 -0.57 -17.06
N GLU A 2 -0.36 0.63 -17.28
CA GLU A 2 0.60 1.26 -16.37
C GLU A 2 -0.10 2.39 -15.62
N SER A 3 0.09 2.45 -14.30
CA SER A 3 -0.43 3.52 -13.46
C SER A 3 0.50 4.75 -13.51
N ARG A 4 -0.06 5.96 -13.49
CA ARG A 4 0.72 7.23 -13.49
C ARG A 4 1.51 7.50 -12.20
N GLY A 5 1.44 6.61 -11.21
CA GLY A 5 2.14 6.72 -9.94
C GLY A 5 1.63 5.70 -8.92
N PRO A 6 2.18 5.73 -7.69
CA PRO A 6 1.83 4.80 -6.62
C PRO A 6 0.35 4.88 -6.21
N LEU A 7 -0.28 3.73 -6.07
CA LEU A 7 -1.71 3.60 -5.81
C LEU A 7 -1.99 3.11 -4.39
N THR A 8 -3.06 3.60 -3.78
CA THR A 8 -3.61 3.06 -2.54
C THR A 8 -4.25 1.70 -2.78
N ALA A 9 -4.41 0.89 -1.72
CA ALA A 9 -5.10 -0.40 -1.84
C ALA A 9 -6.54 -0.25 -2.36
N ARG A 10 -7.23 0.83 -2.00
CA ARG A 10 -8.55 1.16 -2.52
C ARG A 10 -8.53 1.50 -4.03
N GLU A 11 -7.59 2.33 -4.47
CA GLU A 11 -7.42 2.65 -5.89
C GLU A 11 -7.09 1.38 -6.70
N ILE A 12 -6.27 0.47 -6.15
CA ILE A 12 -5.99 -0.83 -6.77
C ILE A 12 -7.28 -1.66 -6.90
N ALA A 13 -8.07 -1.78 -5.82
CA ALA A 13 -9.34 -2.50 -5.82
C ALA A 13 -10.30 -1.97 -6.89
N GLU A 14 -10.46 -0.65 -6.97
CA GLU A 14 -11.27 0.02 -7.98
C GLU A 14 -10.79 -0.30 -9.41
N LEU A 15 -9.47 -0.26 -9.65
CA LEU A 15 -8.88 -0.56 -10.96
C LEU A 15 -9.04 -2.02 -11.39
N VAL A 16 -9.10 -2.96 -10.46
CA VAL A 16 -9.30 -4.39 -10.75
C VAL A 16 -10.77 -4.81 -10.71
N GLY A 17 -11.70 -3.87 -10.54
CA GLY A 17 -13.14 -4.12 -10.56
C GLY A 17 -13.70 -4.73 -9.27
N LEU A 18 -13.00 -4.59 -8.14
CA LEU A 18 -13.49 -5.00 -6.82
C LEU A 18 -14.28 -3.87 -6.16
N ASP A 19 -15.18 -4.23 -5.24
CA ASP A 19 -15.84 -3.25 -4.38
C ASP A 19 -14.78 -2.45 -3.60
N PRO A 20 -14.85 -1.11 -3.54
CA PRO A 20 -13.78 -0.30 -2.94
C PRO A 20 -13.60 -0.50 -1.43
N VAL A 21 -14.62 -1.03 -0.73
CA VAL A 21 -14.59 -1.21 0.72
C VAL A 21 -14.11 -2.60 1.08
N THR A 22 -14.69 -3.65 0.47
CA THR A 22 -14.26 -5.03 0.73
C THR A 22 -12.95 -5.34 0.01
N GLY A 23 -12.81 -4.86 -1.23
CA GLY A 23 -11.62 -5.05 -2.06
C GLY A 23 -10.36 -4.40 -1.49
N GLU A 24 -10.47 -3.30 -0.72
CA GLU A 24 -9.29 -2.74 -0.04
C GLU A 24 -8.63 -3.77 0.90
N ARG A 25 -9.44 -4.53 1.64
CA ARG A 25 -8.94 -5.57 2.55
C ARG A 25 -8.30 -6.73 1.78
N GLU A 26 -8.98 -7.18 0.74
CA GLU A 26 -8.46 -8.25 -0.14
C GLU A 26 -7.13 -7.86 -0.79
N VAL A 27 -7.00 -6.60 -1.24
CA VAL A 27 -5.73 -6.10 -1.78
C VAL A 27 -4.64 -6.21 -0.73
N TYR A 28 -4.85 -5.75 0.52
CA TYR A 28 -3.83 -5.86 1.56
C TYR A 28 -3.39 -7.30 1.82
N GLU A 29 -4.32 -8.25 1.81
CA GLU A 29 -4.02 -9.69 1.98
C GLU A 29 -3.19 -10.22 0.80
N HIS A 30 -3.53 -9.83 -0.42
CA HIS A 30 -2.86 -10.29 -1.63
C HIS A 30 -1.46 -9.69 -1.86
N LEU A 31 -1.18 -8.46 -1.39
CA LEU A 31 0.11 -7.80 -1.61
C LEU A 31 1.32 -8.66 -1.17
N ARG A 32 1.20 -9.42 -0.09
CA ARG A 32 2.26 -10.34 0.37
C ARG A 32 2.53 -11.46 -0.62
N HIS A 33 1.48 -12.05 -1.17
CA HIS A 33 1.60 -13.12 -2.15
C HIS A 33 2.18 -12.58 -3.46
N ILE A 34 1.70 -11.42 -3.91
CA ILE A 34 2.21 -10.71 -5.09
C ILE A 34 3.71 -10.44 -4.95
N ALA A 35 4.17 -9.92 -3.81
CA ALA A 35 5.59 -9.65 -3.58
C ALA A 35 6.49 -10.89 -3.65
N LYS A 36 5.96 -12.07 -3.28
CA LYS A 36 6.69 -13.35 -3.41
C LYS A 36 6.68 -13.83 -4.86
N THR A 37 5.54 -13.72 -5.54
CA THR A 37 5.37 -14.11 -6.93
C THR A 37 6.24 -13.28 -7.86
N LEU A 38 6.26 -11.95 -7.72
CA LEU A 38 7.10 -11.05 -8.53
C LEU A 38 8.58 -11.44 -8.42
N ARG A 39 9.08 -11.59 -7.20
CA ARG A 39 10.48 -11.99 -6.97
C ARG A 39 10.83 -13.32 -7.63
N ARG A 40 9.93 -14.32 -7.54
CA ARG A 40 10.15 -15.63 -8.17
C ARG A 40 10.06 -15.57 -9.69
N ALA A 41 9.05 -14.90 -10.24
CA ALA A 41 8.78 -14.86 -11.68
C ALA A 41 9.80 -14.02 -12.47
N TYR A 42 10.33 -12.96 -11.87
CA TYR A 42 11.26 -12.04 -12.54
C TYR A 42 12.72 -12.24 -12.11
N GLY A 43 13.02 -13.28 -11.33
CA GLY A 43 14.38 -13.54 -10.82
C GLY A 43 14.91 -12.41 -9.93
N GLY A 44 14.03 -11.76 -9.17
CA GLY A 44 14.36 -10.65 -8.29
C GLY A 44 14.32 -9.25 -8.92
N ARG A 45 14.23 -9.14 -10.26
CA ARG A 45 14.20 -7.85 -10.97
C ARG A 45 12.93 -7.05 -10.82
N ALA A 46 11.84 -7.66 -10.36
CA ALA A 46 10.58 -6.97 -10.08
C ALA A 46 10.30 -6.97 -8.58
N VAL A 47 10.14 -5.77 -8.01
CA VAL A 47 9.95 -5.57 -6.57
C VAL A 47 8.70 -4.73 -6.32
N LEU A 48 7.86 -5.20 -5.39
CA LEU A 48 6.72 -4.43 -4.88
C LEU A 48 7.18 -3.53 -3.74
N TYR A 49 7.04 -2.23 -3.92
CA TYR A 49 7.35 -1.20 -2.92
C TYR A 49 6.10 -0.66 -2.25
N MET A 50 6.28 -0.19 -1.00
CA MET A 50 5.26 0.51 -0.23
C MET A 50 5.77 1.88 0.20
N ILE A 51 5.03 2.93 -0.13
CA ILE A 51 5.14 4.24 0.50
C ILE A 51 4.34 4.18 1.82
N PRO A 52 4.99 4.42 2.98
CA PRO A 52 4.35 4.28 4.27
C PRO A 52 3.24 5.33 4.48
N PRO A 53 2.25 5.03 5.33
CA PRO A 53 1.26 6.02 5.77
C PRO A 53 1.94 7.25 6.38
N ARG A 54 1.31 8.41 6.23
CA ARG A 54 1.77 9.68 6.80
C ARG A 54 0.65 10.42 7.50
N CYS A 55 0.92 10.98 8.67
CA CYS A 55 0.00 11.90 9.32
C CYS A 55 0.01 13.25 8.59
N ARG A 56 -1.15 13.70 8.11
CA ARG A 56 -1.28 15.00 7.42
C ARG A 56 -1.09 16.20 8.34
N ASP A 57 -1.31 16.02 9.64
CA ASP A 57 -1.28 17.15 10.57
C ASP A 57 0.12 17.39 11.15
N CYS A 58 0.88 16.34 11.49
CA CYS A 58 2.22 16.49 12.09
C CYS A 58 3.36 15.89 11.27
N GLY A 59 3.07 15.27 10.13
CA GLY A 59 4.07 14.68 9.24
C GLY A 59 4.66 13.35 9.71
N TYR A 60 4.23 12.79 10.84
CA TYR A 60 4.71 11.49 11.33
C TYR A 60 4.55 10.39 10.27
N VAL A 61 5.63 9.63 10.01
CA VAL A 61 5.68 8.55 9.02
C VAL A 61 5.67 7.20 9.74
N PHE A 62 4.75 6.32 9.35
CA PHE A 62 4.58 5.01 9.97
C PHE A 62 5.50 3.97 9.32
N ARG A 63 6.77 3.92 9.73
CA ARG A 63 7.80 3.05 9.12
C ARG A 63 7.74 1.59 9.61
N ASP A 64 7.41 1.37 10.88
CA ASP A 64 7.54 0.04 11.52
C ASP A 64 6.24 -0.79 11.49
N LEU A 65 5.57 -0.81 10.34
CA LEU A 65 4.35 -1.60 10.17
C LEU A 65 4.72 -3.06 9.88
N ARG A 66 4.30 -3.98 10.75
CA ARG A 66 4.39 -5.44 10.51
C ARG A 66 3.62 -5.86 9.25
N GLU A 67 2.55 -5.14 8.95
CA GLU A 67 1.61 -5.40 7.85
C GLU A 67 1.19 -4.10 7.18
N PRO A 68 1.03 -4.11 5.84
CA PRO A 68 0.39 -3.00 5.14
C PRO A 68 -1.01 -2.75 5.68
N ARG A 69 -1.24 -1.53 6.18
CA ARG A 69 -2.55 -1.08 6.68
C ARG A 69 -2.57 0.44 6.76
N LYS A 70 -3.77 1.01 6.85
CA LYS A 70 -3.98 2.40 7.25
C LYS A 70 -4.23 2.49 8.76
N PRO A 71 -3.32 3.05 9.56
CA PRO A 71 -3.58 3.28 10.98
C PRO A 71 -4.76 4.26 11.18
N SER A 72 -5.54 4.05 12.23
CA SER A 72 -6.71 4.89 12.53
C SER A 72 -6.37 6.20 13.26
N ARG A 73 -5.23 6.27 13.95
CA ARG A 73 -4.84 7.43 14.75
C ARG A 73 -3.32 7.62 14.84
N CYS A 74 -2.88 8.87 14.82
CA CYS A 74 -1.46 9.22 14.94
C CYS A 74 -0.97 9.06 16.39
N PRO A 75 0.16 8.37 16.62
CA PRO A 75 0.71 8.21 17.97
C PRO A 75 1.32 9.51 18.52
N ARG A 76 1.70 10.46 17.65
CA ARG A 76 2.34 11.73 18.02
C ARG A 76 1.34 12.83 18.37
N CYS A 77 0.37 13.09 17.50
CA CYS A 77 -0.57 14.22 17.64
C CYS A 77 -2.05 13.80 17.80
N ARG A 78 -2.35 12.48 17.85
CA ARG A 78 -3.71 11.93 17.97
C ARG A 78 -4.68 12.23 16.82
N SER A 79 -4.24 12.91 15.76
CA SER A 79 -5.04 13.11 14.55
C SER A 79 -5.44 11.80 13.88
N GLN A 80 -6.62 11.79 13.26
CA GLN A 80 -7.12 10.71 12.40
C GLN A 80 -6.88 11.00 10.90
N ARG A 81 -6.33 12.17 10.56
CA ARG A 81 -6.02 12.57 9.17
C ARG A 81 -4.74 11.88 8.70
N ILE A 82 -4.85 10.59 8.41
CA ILE A 82 -3.74 9.73 7.96
C ILE A 82 -3.91 9.41 6.48
N GLU A 83 -2.86 9.68 5.71
CA GLU A 83 -2.74 9.20 4.33
C GLU A 83 -2.55 7.68 4.34
N PRO A 84 -3.31 6.94 3.51
CA PRO A 84 -3.13 5.49 3.37
C PRO A 84 -1.75 5.16 2.80
N PRO A 85 -1.26 3.92 2.99
CA PRO A 85 -0.09 3.45 2.27
C PRO A 85 -0.36 3.45 0.75
N ARG A 86 0.69 3.61 -0.05
CA ARG A 86 0.63 3.48 -1.52
C ARG A 86 1.62 2.43 -1.98
N PHE A 87 1.31 1.78 -3.09
CA PHE A 87 2.05 0.65 -3.63
C PHE A 87 2.38 0.86 -5.10
N TYR A 88 3.53 0.36 -5.52
CA TYR A 88 3.96 0.35 -6.91
C TYR A 88 4.95 -0.79 -7.12
N ILE A 89 5.07 -1.25 -8.37
CA ILE A 89 6.07 -2.23 -8.76
C ILE A 89 7.16 -1.48 -9.53
N GLU A 90 8.40 -1.75 -9.18
CA GLU A 90 9.58 -1.31 -9.93
C GLU A 90 10.21 -2.55 -10.58
N VAL A 91 10.67 -2.40 -11.82
CA VAL A 91 11.29 -3.47 -12.61
C VAL A 91 12.63 -2.97 -13.14
N ASP A 92 13.69 -3.73 -12.85
CA ASP A 92 15.05 -3.53 -13.35
C ASP A 92 15.23 -4.02 -14.80
#